data_AF-A0A8T4LD13-F1
#
_entry.id   AF-A0A8T4LD13-F1
#
_cell.length_a   1.000
_cell.length_b   1.000
_cell.length_c   1.000
_cell.angle_alpha   90.00
_cell.angle_beta   90.00
_cell.angle_gamma   90.00
#
_symmetry.space_group_name_H-M   'P 1'
#
loop_
_entity.id
_entity.type
_entity.pdbx_description
1 polymer ?
#
loop_
_entity_poly.entity_id
_entity_poly.type
_entity_poly.pdbx_seq_one_letter_code
_entity_poly.pdbx_strand_id
1 'polypeptide(L)'
;MTALEKAKEIFMSWRVLLLIAVIILSIIAISPQFETKGVVITSVATNSSAEINGLTANTILYDLNGEQINSVHDYSAAVDNIKAKDIVKFGTSSGGFSFIAESNILGEIDLGITIDKVPESNLKLGLDLVGGVRVLLQPDEELTNQEFQDIVDITQRRLNVYGLSDIHVRQVSDLEGESFILVELAGTSNKDIVKTLVQQGKFEAKIANETVFVGGVDVKSVCRSADCSGVRSCSQISDGTYACNFEFRVDISPEAAKRHADITKDLTTQFIGGSQYLSERLDLYLDGELVDSLLISVGLKGQETTSFTIQGPGNGPTEEVALNNALDNMRELQTVLITGSLPVKLNIVKTDFVSGTLGEDFFNTTITAIIIAILAVGAIVFVRYRKLKIALPILITGLSEVLIILGFAALVKWNLDLAALAGILAAVGTGVDSQIVITDEVLHGIKTLSTWKERVSRAFFIIFGSYSTVVAAMLPLWFMGAGLLKGFAIVTILGVSIGVFITRPAYAKIIEVLLK
;
A
#
# COMPACT_ATOMS: atom_id res chain seq x y z
N MET A 1 -29.99 -38.31 20.73
CA MET A 1 -29.10 -38.19 19.55
C MET A 1 -27.70 -38.66 19.90
N THR A 2 -27.07 -39.40 18.99
CA THR A 2 -25.64 -39.72 19.05
C THR A 2 -24.79 -38.47 18.82
N ALA A 3 -23.49 -38.49 19.17
CA ALA A 3 -22.59 -37.36 18.92
C ALA A 3 -22.52 -37.00 17.41
N LEU A 4 -22.62 -38.02 16.54
CA LEU A 4 -22.62 -37.86 15.09
C LEU A 4 -23.87 -37.15 14.57
N GLU A 5 -25.04 -37.49 15.11
CA GLU A 5 -26.32 -36.83 14.77
C GLU A 5 -26.31 -35.36 15.20
N LYS A 6 -25.75 -35.06 16.39
CA LYS A 6 -25.60 -33.68 16.88
C LYS A 6 -24.69 -32.86 15.99
N ALA A 7 -23.54 -33.42 15.61
CA ALA A 7 -22.64 -32.76 14.67
C ALA A 7 -23.35 -32.49 13.34
N LYS A 8 -24.06 -33.46 12.77
CA LYS A 8 -24.81 -33.30 11.52
C LYS A 8 -25.87 -32.19 11.61
N GLU A 9 -26.62 -32.10 12.70
CA GLU A 9 -27.62 -31.03 12.87
C GLU A 9 -26.96 -29.64 12.96
N ILE A 10 -25.82 -29.53 13.66
CA ILE A 10 -25.05 -28.28 13.76
C ILE A 10 -24.59 -27.84 12.37
N PHE A 11 -23.91 -28.73 11.64
CA PHE A 11 -23.32 -28.42 10.32
C PHE A 11 -24.37 -28.19 9.23
N MET A 12 -25.58 -28.74 9.35
CA MET A 12 -26.66 -28.50 8.37
C MET A 12 -27.46 -27.22 8.62
N SER A 13 -27.19 -26.52 9.74
CA SER A 13 -27.89 -25.27 10.02
C SER A 13 -27.34 -24.12 9.18
N TRP A 14 -28.23 -23.35 8.55
CA TRP A 14 -27.86 -22.21 7.69
C TRP A 14 -26.91 -21.21 8.39
N ARG A 15 -27.12 -20.95 9.69
CA ARG A 15 -26.28 -20.01 10.46
C ARG A 15 -24.83 -20.49 10.61
N VAL A 16 -24.63 -21.79 10.84
CA VAL A 16 -23.30 -22.38 10.96
C VAL A 16 -22.66 -22.56 9.59
N LEU A 17 -23.44 -22.90 8.56
CA LEU A 17 -22.96 -22.91 7.18
C LEU A 17 -22.47 -21.54 6.73
N LEU A 18 -23.19 -20.46 7.07
CA LEU A 18 -22.76 -19.10 6.80
C LEU A 18 -21.43 -18.79 7.50
N LEU A 19 -21.30 -19.13 8.79
CA LEU A 19 -20.03 -18.98 9.52
C LEU A 19 -18.88 -19.71 8.81
N ILE A 20 -19.09 -20.98 8.43
CA ILE A 20 -18.07 -21.80 7.76
C ILE A 20 -17.70 -21.20 6.39
N ALA A 21 -18.69 -20.77 5.61
CA ALA A 21 -18.45 -20.14 4.31
C ALA A 21 -17.59 -18.88 4.46
N VAL A 22 -17.89 -18.04 5.45
CA VAL A 22 -17.12 -16.81 5.70
C VAL A 22 -15.71 -17.12 6.22
N ILE A 23 -15.53 -18.15 7.06
CA ILE A 23 -14.19 -18.61 7.46
C ILE A 23 -13.38 -19.09 6.26
N ILE A 24 -13.97 -19.88 5.37
CA ILE A 24 -13.29 -20.37 4.15
C ILE A 24 -12.89 -19.19 3.27
N LEU A 25 -13.80 -18.24 3.02
CA LEU A 25 -13.50 -17.01 2.28
C LEU A 25 -12.37 -16.22 2.94
N SER A 26 -12.34 -16.16 4.27
CA SER A 26 -11.31 -15.47 5.04
C SER A 26 -9.94 -16.14 4.89
N ILE A 27 -9.87 -17.47 4.93
CA ILE A 27 -8.64 -18.23 4.71
C ILE A 27 -8.13 -18.02 3.28
N ILE A 28 -9.03 -18.03 2.29
CA ILE A 28 -8.68 -17.74 0.88
C ILE A 28 -8.15 -16.30 0.75
N ALA A 29 -8.80 -15.33 1.42
CA ALA A 29 -8.37 -13.94 1.39
C ALA A 29 -7.00 -13.73 2.03
N ILE A 30 -6.74 -14.36 3.18
CA ILE A 30 -5.43 -14.32 3.86
C ILE A 30 -4.37 -15.02 3.00
N SER A 31 -4.71 -16.13 2.35
CA SER A 31 -3.79 -16.93 1.53
C SER A 31 -2.47 -17.23 2.25
N PRO A 32 -2.49 -17.89 3.42
CA PRO A 32 -1.28 -18.14 4.22
C PRO A 32 -0.32 -19.09 3.48
N GLN A 33 0.96 -18.72 3.45
CA GLN A 33 2.05 -19.48 2.87
C GLN A 33 2.97 -19.96 4.00
N PHE A 34 3.11 -21.27 4.16
CA PHE A 34 3.85 -21.86 5.30
C PHE A 34 5.31 -22.19 4.98
N GLU A 35 5.70 -22.16 3.71
CA GLU A 35 7.08 -22.36 3.25
C GLU A 35 7.30 -21.51 1.98
N THR A 36 7.77 -20.28 2.15
CA THR A 36 8.14 -19.43 1.02
C THR A 36 9.58 -19.71 0.62
N LYS A 37 9.80 -20.03 -0.65
CA LYS A 37 11.13 -20.10 -1.27
C LYS A 37 11.31 -18.88 -2.15
N GLY A 38 12.54 -18.40 -2.27
CA GLY A 38 12.84 -17.21 -3.06
C GLY A 38 12.79 -15.91 -2.27
N VAL A 39 13.05 -14.83 -3.00
CA VAL A 39 12.90 -13.43 -2.56
C VAL A 39 11.99 -12.73 -3.56
N VAL A 40 11.16 -11.80 -3.10
CA VAL A 40 10.30 -11.01 -4.00
C VAL A 40 11.07 -9.80 -4.50
N ILE A 41 10.94 -9.49 -5.78
CA ILE A 41 11.47 -8.25 -6.37
C ILE A 41 10.44 -7.15 -6.10
N THR A 42 10.76 -6.18 -5.25
CA THR A 42 9.83 -5.12 -4.83
C THR A 42 9.77 -3.97 -5.83
N SER A 43 10.89 -3.68 -6.51
CA SER A 43 10.97 -2.63 -7.51
C SER A 43 12.03 -2.98 -8.56
N VAL A 44 11.81 -2.46 -9.76
CA VAL A 44 12.78 -2.51 -10.87
C VAL A 44 13.02 -1.07 -11.28
N ALA A 45 14.27 -0.65 -11.36
CA ALA A 45 14.67 0.71 -11.71
C ALA A 45 14.33 0.99 -13.19
N THR A 46 13.83 2.19 -13.46
CA THR A 46 13.46 2.62 -14.81
C THR A 46 14.70 2.74 -15.71
N ASN A 47 14.57 2.34 -16.97
CA ASN A 47 15.65 2.22 -17.95
C ASN A 47 16.81 1.29 -17.56
N SER A 48 16.65 0.48 -16.51
CA SER A 48 17.68 -0.49 -16.12
C SER A 48 17.75 -1.65 -17.11
N SER A 49 18.91 -2.30 -17.18
CA SER A 49 19.08 -3.56 -17.90
C SER A 49 18.04 -4.61 -17.50
N ALA A 50 17.58 -4.62 -16.24
CA ALA A 50 16.52 -5.53 -15.78
C ALA A 50 15.14 -5.20 -16.38
N GLU A 51 14.73 -3.92 -16.34
CA GLU A 51 13.43 -3.48 -16.90
C GLU A 51 13.36 -3.68 -18.41
N ILE A 52 14.43 -3.33 -19.14
CA ILE A 52 14.51 -3.49 -20.60
C ILE A 52 14.33 -4.96 -21.01
N ASN A 53 14.75 -5.91 -20.16
CA ASN A 53 14.57 -7.34 -20.39
C ASN A 53 13.23 -7.88 -19.88
N GLY A 54 12.30 -7.00 -19.50
CA GLY A 54 10.92 -7.36 -19.15
C GLY A 54 10.75 -7.87 -17.72
N LEU A 55 11.75 -7.69 -16.85
CA LEU A 55 11.60 -7.99 -15.44
C LEU A 55 10.66 -6.97 -14.80
N THR A 56 9.68 -7.46 -14.04
CA THR A 56 8.68 -6.62 -13.38
C THR A 56 8.72 -6.82 -11.87
N ALA A 57 8.28 -5.80 -11.14
CA ALA A 57 8.07 -5.89 -9.70
C ALA A 57 7.01 -6.96 -9.36
N ASN A 58 7.04 -7.42 -8.11
CA ASN A 58 6.19 -8.48 -7.55
C ASN A 58 6.41 -9.87 -8.19
N THR A 59 7.60 -10.11 -8.75
CA THR A 59 8.05 -11.42 -9.22
C THR A 59 8.93 -12.08 -8.15
N ILE A 60 8.83 -13.40 -7.99
CA ILE A 60 9.63 -14.14 -7.02
C ILE A 60 10.88 -14.68 -7.71
N LEU A 61 12.06 -14.32 -7.20
CA LEU A 61 13.35 -14.82 -7.61
C LEU A 61 13.69 -16.10 -6.83
N TYR A 62 13.85 -17.21 -7.52
CA TYR A 62 14.22 -18.50 -6.94
C TYR A 62 15.68 -18.88 -7.15
N ASP A 63 16.30 -18.31 -8.19
CA ASP A 63 17.64 -18.69 -8.63
C ASP A 63 18.37 -17.50 -9.26
N LEU A 64 19.66 -17.38 -8.95
CA LEU A 64 20.58 -16.42 -9.55
C LEU A 64 21.80 -17.19 -10.08
N ASN A 65 22.02 -17.16 -11.41
CA ASN A 65 23.12 -17.85 -12.09
C ASN A 65 23.22 -19.37 -11.80
N GLY A 66 22.10 -20.04 -11.48
CA GLY A 66 22.08 -21.46 -11.09
C GLY A 66 22.27 -21.70 -9.58
N GLU A 67 22.41 -20.65 -8.77
CA GLU A 67 22.44 -20.70 -7.32
C GLU A 67 21.05 -20.44 -6.74
N GLN A 68 20.55 -21.35 -5.90
CA GLN A 68 19.22 -21.22 -5.29
C GLN A 68 19.19 -20.09 -4.26
N ILE A 69 18.21 -19.21 -4.41
CA ILE A 69 17.96 -18.11 -3.49
C ILE A 69 16.76 -18.48 -2.62
N ASN A 70 16.97 -18.65 -1.31
CA ASN A 70 15.88 -18.87 -0.36
C ASN A 70 15.72 -17.72 0.64
N SER A 71 16.71 -16.84 0.72
CA SER A 71 16.71 -15.69 1.63
C SER A 71 17.35 -14.46 0.99
N VAL A 72 17.07 -13.28 1.57
CA VAL A 72 17.74 -12.03 1.20
C VAL A 72 19.25 -12.14 1.39
N HIS A 73 19.71 -12.92 2.39
CA HIS A 73 21.13 -13.16 2.62
C HIS A 73 21.76 -14.01 1.50
N ASP A 74 21.05 -15.05 1.04
CA ASP A 74 21.50 -15.89 -0.09
C ASP A 74 21.65 -15.02 -1.35
N TYR A 75 20.69 -14.12 -1.58
CA TYR A 75 20.76 -13.17 -2.69
C TYR A 75 21.97 -12.26 -2.58
N SER A 76 22.18 -11.61 -1.43
CA SER A 76 23.34 -10.73 -1.23
C SER A 76 24.66 -11.48 -1.47
N ALA A 77 24.79 -12.70 -0.96
CA ALA A 77 25.97 -13.53 -1.18
C ALA A 77 26.16 -13.92 -2.66
N ALA A 78 25.08 -14.19 -3.39
CA ALA A 78 25.13 -14.51 -4.82
C ALA A 78 25.53 -13.28 -5.65
N VAL A 79 25.06 -12.08 -5.29
CA VAL A 79 25.39 -10.82 -5.96
C VAL A 79 26.86 -10.43 -5.75
N ASP A 80 27.42 -10.68 -4.56
CA ASP A 80 28.85 -10.40 -4.27
C ASP A 80 29.83 -11.11 -5.23
N ASN A 81 29.39 -12.20 -5.88
CA ASN A 81 30.19 -12.95 -6.84
C ASN A 81 30.08 -12.43 -8.29
N ILE A 82 29.21 -11.45 -8.55
CA ILE A 82 28.95 -10.88 -9.89
C ILE A 82 29.91 -9.72 -10.13
N LYS A 83 30.39 -9.57 -11.37
CA LYS A 83 31.18 -8.41 -11.80
C LYS A 83 30.43 -7.58 -12.82
N ALA A 84 30.79 -6.30 -12.92
CA ALA A 84 30.22 -5.41 -13.92
C ALA A 84 30.47 -5.98 -15.32
N LYS A 85 29.44 -5.93 -16.18
CA LYS A 85 29.38 -6.53 -17.52
C LYS A 85 29.21 -8.05 -17.57
N ASP A 86 29.09 -8.74 -16.45
CA ASP A 86 28.70 -10.16 -16.45
C ASP A 86 27.25 -10.31 -16.90
N ILE A 87 26.95 -11.44 -17.54
CA ILE A 87 25.57 -11.83 -17.85
C ILE A 87 24.98 -12.49 -16.61
N VAL A 88 23.97 -11.85 -16.04
CA VAL A 88 23.22 -12.35 -14.89
C VAL A 88 21.99 -13.07 -15.40
N LYS A 89 21.71 -14.26 -14.88
CA LYS A 89 20.56 -15.10 -15.21
C LYS A 89 19.68 -15.27 -13.99
N PHE A 90 18.42 -14.89 -14.08
CA PHE A 90 17.44 -15.06 -13.02
C PHE A 90 16.47 -16.18 -13.37
N GLY A 91 16.25 -17.10 -12.45
CA GLY A 91 15.10 -18.01 -12.46
C GLY A 91 13.99 -17.45 -11.57
N THR A 92 12.90 -16.99 -12.17
CA THR A 92 11.80 -16.33 -11.44
C THR A 92 10.46 -17.06 -11.61
N SER A 93 9.44 -16.62 -10.85
CA SER A 93 8.05 -17.06 -10.98
C SER A 93 7.42 -16.72 -12.33
N SER A 94 7.90 -15.70 -13.04
CA SER A 94 7.40 -15.30 -14.36
C SER A 94 8.24 -15.82 -15.52
N GLY A 95 9.34 -16.55 -15.25
CA GLY A 95 10.22 -17.14 -16.25
C GLY A 95 11.69 -16.88 -16.00
N GLY A 96 12.52 -17.24 -16.98
CA GLY A 96 13.95 -16.99 -16.96
C GLY A 96 14.28 -15.62 -17.58
N PHE A 97 15.02 -14.78 -16.86
CA PHE A 97 15.49 -13.49 -17.35
C PHE A 97 17.01 -13.50 -17.46
N SER A 98 17.55 -12.75 -18.42
CA SER A 98 19.01 -12.59 -18.54
C SER A 98 19.34 -11.18 -18.97
N PHE A 99 20.22 -10.52 -18.22
CA PHE A 99 20.60 -9.14 -18.47
C PHE A 99 22.04 -8.89 -18.01
N ILE A 100 22.59 -7.73 -18.36
CA ILE A 100 23.99 -7.39 -18.06
C ILE A 100 24.02 -6.66 -16.71
N ALA A 101 24.93 -7.07 -15.82
CA ALA A 101 25.16 -6.36 -14.56
C ALA A 101 25.82 -5.00 -14.83
N GLU A 102 25.26 -3.95 -14.24
CA GLU A 102 25.82 -2.60 -14.30
C GLU A 102 26.55 -2.27 -13.00
N SER A 103 27.39 -1.23 -13.04
CA SER A 103 28.03 -0.69 -11.83
C SER A 103 27.45 0.67 -11.56
N ASN A 104 27.05 0.93 -10.33
CA ASN A 104 26.66 2.26 -9.91
C ASN A 104 27.86 3.23 -9.87
N ILE A 105 27.59 4.49 -9.55
CA ILE A 105 28.57 5.58 -9.50
C ILE A 105 29.69 5.34 -8.46
N LEU A 106 29.45 4.45 -7.48
CA LEU A 106 30.40 4.05 -6.44
C LEU A 106 31.21 2.80 -6.82
N GLY A 107 30.95 2.20 -7.99
CA GLY A 107 31.61 1.00 -8.46
C GLY A 107 31.06 -0.30 -7.86
N GLU A 108 29.94 -0.24 -7.14
CA GLU A 108 29.22 -1.41 -6.65
C GLU A 108 28.30 -1.97 -7.74
N ILE A 109 28.03 -3.26 -7.70
CA ILE A 109 27.15 -3.92 -8.68
C ILE A 109 25.71 -3.49 -8.40
N ASP A 110 25.08 -2.94 -9.43
CA ASP A 110 23.67 -2.60 -9.43
C ASP A 110 22.97 -3.44 -10.50
N LEU A 111 22.02 -4.26 -10.05
CA LEU A 111 21.17 -5.08 -10.92
C LEU A 111 19.88 -4.37 -11.30
N GLY A 112 19.69 -3.11 -10.86
CA GLY A 112 18.51 -2.31 -11.12
C GLY A 112 17.26 -2.88 -10.45
N ILE A 113 17.41 -3.62 -9.35
CA ILE A 113 16.30 -4.24 -8.61
C ILE A 113 16.46 -4.09 -7.11
N THR A 114 15.32 -3.98 -6.43
CA THR A 114 15.23 -4.09 -4.97
C THR A 114 14.49 -5.37 -4.63
N ILE A 115 14.95 -6.09 -3.61
CA ILE A 115 14.36 -7.36 -3.17
C ILE A 115 13.91 -7.30 -1.71
N ASP A 116 12.95 -8.15 -1.35
CA ASP A 116 12.51 -8.38 0.03
C ASP A 116 12.14 -9.85 0.24
N LYS A 117 11.84 -10.24 1.48
CA LYS A 117 11.31 -11.55 1.82
C LYS A 117 9.94 -11.74 1.15
N VAL A 118 9.67 -12.94 0.65
CA VAL A 118 8.36 -13.28 0.11
C VAL A 118 7.32 -13.18 1.22
N PRO A 119 6.21 -12.42 1.03
CA PRO A 119 5.18 -12.26 2.05
C PRO A 119 4.56 -13.62 2.45
N GLU A 120 4.47 -13.89 3.74
CA GLU A 120 3.85 -15.13 4.27
C GLU A 120 2.31 -15.14 4.12
N SER A 121 1.70 -13.99 3.85
CA SER A 121 0.25 -13.87 3.62
C SER A 121 -0.11 -12.57 2.90
N ASN A 122 -1.37 -12.43 2.50
CA ASN A 122 -1.93 -11.18 1.98
C ASN A 122 -2.22 -10.14 3.06
N LEU A 123 -1.89 -10.41 4.33
CA LEU A 123 -2.05 -9.44 5.41
C LEU A 123 -0.96 -8.38 5.29
N LYS A 124 -1.38 -7.12 5.16
CA LYS A 124 -0.46 -5.99 5.27
C LYS A 124 -0.31 -5.61 6.73
N LEU A 125 0.93 -5.48 7.19
CA LEU A 125 1.25 -5.05 8.54
C LEU A 125 1.53 -3.55 8.56
N GLY A 126 1.03 -2.86 9.58
CA GLY A 126 1.27 -1.44 9.78
C GLY A 126 2.67 -1.16 10.30
N LEU A 127 3.08 0.11 10.21
CA LEU A 127 4.41 0.58 10.58
C LEU A 127 4.83 0.20 12.01
N ASP A 128 3.88 0.14 12.93
CA ASP A 128 4.15 -0.21 14.33
C ASP A 128 4.60 -1.66 14.51
N LEU A 129 4.38 -2.53 13.51
CA LEU A 129 4.75 -3.94 13.50
C LEU A 129 5.94 -4.26 12.60
N VAL A 130 6.12 -3.52 11.50
CA VAL A 130 7.24 -3.73 10.55
C VAL A 130 8.42 -2.78 10.79
N GLY A 131 8.18 -1.70 11.53
CA GLY A 131 9.11 -0.59 11.69
C GLY A 131 9.18 0.32 10.46
N GLY A 132 9.56 1.56 10.71
CA GLY A 132 9.82 2.59 9.71
C GLY A 132 9.50 3.98 10.24
N VAL A 133 9.21 4.91 9.33
CA VAL A 133 9.01 6.34 9.62
C VAL A 133 7.58 6.77 9.31
N ARG A 134 7.00 7.56 10.22
CA ARG A 134 5.70 8.22 10.03
C ARG A 134 5.89 9.72 10.12
N VAL A 135 5.44 10.45 9.11
CA VAL A 135 5.49 11.92 9.04
C VAL A 135 4.08 12.47 8.90
N LEU A 136 3.68 13.35 9.82
CA LEU A 136 2.43 14.08 9.74
C LEU A 136 2.71 15.49 9.24
N LEU A 137 2.10 15.85 8.12
CA LEU A 137 2.26 17.12 7.44
C LEU A 137 0.96 17.91 7.50
N GLN A 138 1.05 19.22 7.65
CA GLN A 138 -0.07 20.15 7.55
C GLN A 138 0.15 21.07 6.35
N PRO A 139 -0.78 21.13 5.39
CA PRO A 139 -0.74 22.12 4.34
C PRO A 139 -1.05 23.52 4.89
N ASP A 140 -0.42 24.55 4.33
CA ASP A 140 -0.67 25.95 4.71
C ASP A 140 -2.08 26.42 4.26
N GLU A 141 -2.74 25.70 3.34
CA GLU A 141 -4.05 26.02 2.76
C GLU A 141 -4.91 24.75 2.58
N GLU A 142 -6.23 24.91 2.40
CA GLU A 142 -7.12 23.78 2.09
C GLU A 142 -6.76 23.15 0.73
N LEU A 143 -6.63 21.82 0.72
CA LEU A 143 -6.27 21.08 -0.48
C LEU A 143 -7.51 20.68 -1.29
N THR A 144 -7.45 20.91 -2.59
CA THR A 144 -8.34 20.23 -3.55
C THR A 144 -7.96 18.75 -3.68
N ASN A 145 -8.89 17.92 -4.13
CA ASN A 145 -8.62 16.50 -4.39
C ASN A 145 -7.45 16.30 -5.37
N GLN A 146 -7.31 17.17 -6.38
CA GLN A 146 -6.24 17.08 -7.36
C GLN A 146 -4.88 17.41 -6.72
N GLU A 147 -4.78 18.48 -5.93
CA GLU A 147 -3.54 18.84 -5.25
C GLU A 147 -3.11 17.77 -4.24
N PHE A 148 -4.05 17.13 -3.55
CA PHE A 148 -3.74 16.00 -2.69
C PHE A 148 -3.15 14.82 -3.49
N GLN A 149 -3.76 14.44 -4.63
CA GLN A 149 -3.20 13.39 -5.49
C GLN A 149 -1.82 13.78 -6.02
N ASP A 150 -1.61 15.05 -6.36
CA ASP A 150 -0.31 15.53 -6.79
C ASP A 150 0.73 15.38 -5.67
N ILE A 151 0.39 15.72 -4.43
CA ILE A 151 1.30 15.51 -3.28
C ILE A 151 1.60 14.03 -3.08
N VAL A 152 0.60 13.15 -3.23
CA VAL A 152 0.80 11.69 -3.17
C VAL A 152 1.81 11.26 -4.22
N ASP A 153 1.59 11.62 -5.49
CA ASP A 153 2.44 11.22 -6.61
C ASP A 153 3.86 11.76 -6.45
N ILE A 154 4.01 13.04 -6.10
CA ILE A 154 5.31 13.69 -5.86
C ILE A 154 6.06 12.99 -4.73
N THR A 155 5.39 12.78 -3.61
CA THR A 155 5.99 12.17 -2.41
C THR A 155 6.40 10.74 -2.69
N GLN A 156 5.53 9.96 -3.34
CA GLN A 156 5.84 8.58 -3.72
C GLN A 156 7.03 8.53 -4.66
N ARG A 157 7.08 9.38 -5.69
CA ARG A 157 8.16 9.35 -6.66
C ARG A 157 9.51 9.74 -6.05
N ARG A 158 9.54 10.79 -5.23
CA ARG A 158 10.77 11.18 -4.51
C ARG A 158 11.27 10.05 -3.62
N LEU A 159 10.37 9.40 -2.87
CA LEU A 159 10.78 8.31 -1.98
C LEU A 159 11.23 7.07 -2.77
N ASN A 160 10.55 6.75 -3.87
CA ASN A 160 10.94 5.65 -4.77
C ASN A 160 12.32 5.85 -5.40
N VAL A 161 12.67 7.08 -5.79
CA VAL A 161 14.00 7.42 -6.33
C VAL A 161 15.12 7.05 -5.35
N TYR A 162 14.86 7.15 -4.05
CA TYR A 162 15.80 6.76 -3.00
C TYR A 162 15.74 5.24 -2.66
N GLY A 163 15.09 4.45 -3.51
CA GLY A 163 14.92 3.01 -3.31
C GLY A 163 13.99 2.63 -2.16
N LEU A 164 13.21 3.60 -1.64
CA LEU A 164 12.28 3.36 -0.53
C LEU A 164 10.95 2.84 -1.10
N SER A 165 10.49 1.71 -0.58
CA SER A 165 9.27 1.03 -1.01
C SER A 165 8.22 1.00 0.12
N ASP A 166 6.99 0.60 -0.20
CA ASP A 166 5.83 0.53 0.72
C ASP A 166 5.43 1.88 1.35
N ILE A 167 5.48 2.94 0.53
CA ILE A 167 5.05 4.29 0.88
C ILE A 167 3.52 4.38 0.91
N HIS A 168 2.97 4.79 2.04
CA HIS A 168 1.54 5.05 2.20
C HIS A 168 1.32 6.52 2.52
N VAL A 169 0.65 7.24 1.62
CA VAL A 169 0.26 8.64 1.81
C VAL A 169 -1.26 8.71 1.94
N ARG A 170 -1.77 9.27 3.03
CA ARG A 170 -3.21 9.36 3.32
C ARG A 170 -3.58 10.73 3.87
N GLN A 171 -4.74 11.23 3.45
CA GLN A 171 -5.32 12.40 4.08
C GLN A 171 -5.97 11.98 5.40
N VAL A 172 -5.70 12.74 6.46
CA VAL A 172 -6.29 12.56 7.78
C VAL A 172 -6.75 13.93 8.28
N SER A 173 -7.81 13.95 9.08
CA SER A 173 -8.30 15.18 9.70
C SER A 173 -8.36 15.03 11.21
N ASP A 174 -8.41 16.14 11.92
CA ASP A 174 -8.76 16.16 13.33
C ASP A 174 -10.23 16.51 13.55
N LEU A 175 -10.61 16.72 14.82
CA LEU A 175 -11.98 17.09 15.21
C LEU A 175 -12.29 18.56 14.96
N GLU A 176 -11.27 19.39 14.77
CA GLU A 176 -11.42 20.82 14.48
C GLU A 176 -11.65 21.07 12.99
N GLY A 177 -11.42 20.05 12.16
CA GLY A 177 -11.61 20.07 10.71
C GLY A 177 -10.32 20.32 9.94
N GLU A 178 -9.19 20.44 10.64
CA GLU A 178 -7.89 20.65 10.02
C GLU A 178 -7.47 19.41 9.24
N SER A 179 -7.00 19.64 8.01
CA SER A 179 -6.52 18.59 7.12
C SER A 179 -5.03 18.37 7.30
N PHE A 180 -4.62 17.11 7.31
CA PHE A 180 -3.23 16.68 7.38
C PHE A 180 -2.96 15.61 6.33
N ILE A 181 -1.69 15.49 5.96
CA ILE A 181 -1.18 14.41 5.11
C ILE A 181 -0.29 13.54 5.98
N LEU A 182 -0.70 12.29 6.15
CA LEU A 182 0.05 11.26 6.84
C LEU A 182 0.86 10.46 5.83
N VAL A 183 2.18 10.53 5.91
CA VAL A 183 3.13 9.74 5.12
C VAL A 183 3.72 8.66 6.01
N GLU A 184 3.54 7.40 5.65
CA GLU A 184 4.10 6.24 6.35
C GLU A 184 5.02 5.48 5.40
N LEU A 185 6.18 5.11 5.89
CA LEU A 185 7.22 4.45 5.11
C LEU A 185 7.84 3.30 5.91
N ALA A 186 7.63 2.07 5.46
CA ALA A 186 8.20 0.89 6.10
C ALA A 186 9.71 0.76 5.79
N GLY A 187 10.44 0.01 6.63
CA GLY A 187 11.79 -0.48 6.29
C GLY A 187 12.94 0.54 6.36
N THR A 188 12.67 1.84 6.53
CA THR A 188 13.75 2.84 6.71
C THR A 188 13.92 3.28 8.16
N SER A 189 15.17 3.52 8.55
CA SER A 189 15.52 4.08 9.86
C SER A 189 15.78 5.57 9.87
N ASN A 190 15.88 6.21 8.70
CA ASN A 190 16.36 7.57 8.59
C ASN A 190 15.21 8.59 8.46
N LYS A 191 14.74 9.08 9.60
CA LYS A 191 13.70 10.12 9.69
C LYS A 191 14.09 11.41 8.99
N ASP A 192 15.38 11.76 8.99
CA ASP A 192 15.88 13.01 8.44
C ASP A 192 15.86 13.00 6.91
N ILE A 193 16.13 11.84 6.29
CA ILE A 193 15.95 11.65 4.85
C ILE A 193 14.48 11.83 4.48
N VAL A 194 13.56 11.15 5.15
CA VAL A 194 12.12 11.26 4.82
C VAL A 194 11.62 12.69 5.02
N LYS A 195 12.01 13.36 6.10
CA LYS A 195 11.70 14.77 6.34
C LYS A 195 12.19 15.66 5.19
N THR A 196 13.42 15.46 4.75
CA THR A 196 14.03 16.26 3.69
C THR A 196 13.32 16.01 2.36
N LEU A 197 13.12 14.74 1.98
CA LEU A 197 12.48 14.37 0.71
C LEU A 197 11.02 14.84 0.62
N VAL A 198 10.32 14.81 1.75
CA VAL A 198 8.93 15.25 1.82
C VAL A 198 8.83 16.78 1.79
N GLN A 199 9.77 17.54 2.38
CA GLN A 199 9.69 19.01 2.41
C GLN A 199 10.43 19.73 1.28
N GLN A 200 11.54 19.18 0.80
CA GLN A 200 12.48 19.83 -0.12
C GLN A 200 12.84 18.84 -1.22
N GLY A 201 12.32 19.07 -2.43
CA GLY A 201 12.81 18.37 -3.61
C GLY A 201 13.32 19.39 -4.62
N LYS A 202 14.46 19.08 -5.21
CA LYS A 202 15.14 19.93 -6.18
C LYS A 202 14.93 19.36 -7.57
N PHE A 203 14.00 19.95 -8.31
CA PHE A 203 13.86 19.67 -9.73
C PHE A 203 14.83 20.55 -10.53
N GLU A 204 15.65 19.95 -11.38
CA GLU A 204 16.55 20.64 -12.29
C GLU A 204 16.42 20.05 -13.70
N ALA A 205 16.18 20.90 -14.69
CA ALA A 205 16.32 20.50 -16.09
C ALA A 205 17.69 20.93 -16.60
N LYS A 206 18.44 20.01 -17.22
CA LYS A 206 19.78 20.25 -17.73
C LYS A 206 19.89 19.95 -19.22
N ILE A 207 20.75 20.68 -19.92
CA ILE A 207 21.15 20.40 -21.29
C ILE A 207 22.68 20.42 -21.30
N ALA A 208 23.33 19.39 -21.86
CA ALA A 208 24.80 19.27 -21.83
C ALA A 208 25.40 19.43 -20.42
N ASN A 209 24.71 18.91 -19.39
CA ASN A 209 25.03 19.04 -17.96
C ASN A 209 24.99 20.48 -17.39
N GLU A 210 24.52 21.47 -18.17
CA GLU A 210 24.26 22.83 -17.70
C GLU A 210 22.79 23.00 -17.28
N THR A 211 22.56 23.65 -16.15
CA THR A 211 21.19 23.82 -15.61
C THR A 211 20.44 24.92 -16.35
N VAL A 212 19.32 24.54 -16.93
CA VAL A 212 18.47 25.40 -17.75
C VAL A 212 17.38 26.06 -16.92
N PHE A 213 16.63 25.26 -16.16
CA PHE A 213 15.64 25.77 -15.21
C PHE A 213 15.51 24.88 -13.97
N VAL A 214 15.22 25.54 -12.86
CA VAL A 214 15.01 24.93 -11.54
C VAL A 214 13.53 25.07 -11.18
N GLY A 215 12.89 23.98 -10.78
CA GLY A 215 11.48 24.03 -10.37
C GLY A 215 11.29 24.83 -9.08
N GLY A 216 10.11 25.41 -8.88
CA GLY A 216 9.81 26.33 -7.78
C GLY A 216 10.41 27.75 -7.94
N VAL A 217 11.36 27.94 -8.85
CA VAL A 217 11.96 29.26 -9.16
C VAL A 217 11.62 29.68 -10.60
N ASP A 218 11.97 28.84 -11.56
CA ASP A 218 11.92 29.14 -12.98
C ASP A 218 10.66 28.62 -13.67
N VAL A 219 10.14 27.46 -13.25
CA VAL A 219 8.88 26.92 -13.79
C VAL A 219 7.72 27.73 -13.21
N LYS A 220 7.00 28.46 -14.07
CA LYS A 220 5.87 29.32 -13.67
C LYS A 220 4.55 28.58 -13.66
N SER A 221 4.31 27.77 -14.68
CA SER A 221 3.11 26.93 -14.76
C SER A 221 3.33 25.72 -15.64
N VAL A 222 2.68 24.63 -15.27
CA VAL A 222 2.55 23.41 -16.07
C VAL A 222 1.06 23.22 -16.32
N CYS A 223 0.63 23.33 -17.58
CA CYS A 223 -0.79 23.28 -17.92
C CYS A 223 -1.35 21.87 -17.76
N ARG A 224 -2.48 21.76 -17.04
CA ARG A 224 -3.23 20.51 -16.83
C ARG A 224 -4.71 20.60 -17.24
N SER A 225 -5.14 21.77 -17.67
CA SER A 225 -6.51 22.00 -18.15
C SER A 225 -6.64 21.55 -19.61
N ALA A 226 -7.87 21.18 -20.00
CA ALA A 226 -8.15 20.59 -21.32
C ALA A 226 -7.87 21.54 -22.50
N ASP A 227 -7.76 22.84 -22.26
CA ASP A 227 -7.43 23.87 -23.25
C ASP A 227 -5.97 23.83 -23.70
N CYS A 228 -5.03 23.43 -22.83
CA CYS A 228 -3.60 23.39 -23.15
C CYS A 228 -2.88 22.10 -22.73
N SER A 229 -3.63 21.06 -22.41
CA SER A 229 -3.10 19.70 -22.22
C SER A 229 -4.09 18.64 -22.73
N GLY A 230 -3.56 17.50 -23.16
CA GLY A 230 -4.37 16.33 -23.50
C GLY A 230 -3.78 15.49 -24.64
N VAL A 231 -4.46 14.38 -24.93
CA VAL A 231 -4.12 13.49 -26.05
C VAL A 231 -4.66 14.10 -27.35
N ARG A 232 -3.79 14.25 -28.35
CA ARG A 232 -4.08 14.94 -29.61
C ARG A 232 -4.36 14.01 -30.77
N SER A 233 -3.70 12.86 -30.79
CA SER A 233 -3.90 11.86 -31.83
C SER A 233 -3.69 10.47 -31.27
N CYS A 234 -4.43 9.51 -31.79
CA CYS A 234 -4.23 8.09 -31.58
C CYS A 234 -4.24 7.42 -32.95
N SER A 235 -3.22 6.64 -33.25
CA SER A 235 -3.14 5.90 -34.52
C SER A 235 -2.47 4.56 -34.33
N GLN A 236 -2.90 3.59 -35.13
CA GLN A 236 -2.24 2.29 -35.19
C GLN A 236 -0.88 2.41 -35.89
N ILE A 237 0.16 1.86 -35.28
CA ILE A 237 1.52 1.79 -35.83
C ILE A 237 1.78 0.43 -36.49
N SER A 238 2.86 0.34 -37.26
CA SER A 238 3.13 -0.75 -38.23
C SER A 238 3.24 -2.15 -37.64
N ASP A 239 3.46 -2.27 -36.32
CA ASP A 239 3.52 -3.53 -35.58
C ASP A 239 2.15 -4.02 -35.08
N GLY A 240 1.07 -3.29 -35.40
CA GLY A 240 -0.30 -3.60 -34.99
C GLY A 240 -0.70 -2.98 -33.65
N THR A 241 0.23 -2.35 -32.92
CA THR A 241 -0.06 -1.62 -31.68
C THR A 241 -0.60 -0.22 -31.95
N TYR A 242 -1.12 0.45 -30.93
CA TYR A 242 -1.61 1.82 -30.99
C TYR A 242 -0.62 2.77 -30.31
N ALA A 243 -0.43 3.94 -30.89
CA ALA A 243 0.33 5.04 -30.33
C ALA A 243 -0.57 6.28 -30.21
N CYS A 244 -0.73 6.78 -28.99
CA CYS A 244 -1.45 8.00 -28.67
C CYS A 244 -0.48 9.11 -28.25
N ASN A 245 -0.49 10.25 -28.91
CA ASN A 245 0.41 11.36 -28.59
C ASN A 245 -0.29 12.37 -27.69
N PHE A 246 0.28 12.62 -26.51
CA PHE A 246 -0.13 13.70 -25.63
C PHE A 246 0.68 14.96 -25.90
N GLU A 247 0.13 16.09 -25.49
CA GLU A 247 0.88 17.32 -25.35
C GLU A 247 0.42 18.13 -24.15
N PHE A 248 1.30 18.96 -23.60
CA PHE A 248 0.94 19.99 -22.63
C PHE A 248 1.89 21.19 -22.67
N ARG A 249 1.38 22.37 -22.34
CA ARG A 249 2.17 23.62 -22.27
C ARG A 249 2.89 23.77 -20.94
N VAL A 250 4.12 24.26 -20.98
CA VAL A 250 4.92 24.68 -19.82
C VAL A 250 5.37 26.12 -20.03
N ASP A 251 5.18 26.93 -18.99
CA ASP A 251 5.62 28.32 -18.94
C ASP A 251 6.79 28.46 -17.95
N ILE A 252 7.84 29.16 -18.37
CA ILE A 252 9.07 29.38 -17.60
C ILE A 252 9.42 30.87 -17.47
N SER A 253 10.31 31.18 -16.53
CA SER A 253 10.84 32.53 -16.30
C SER A 253 11.63 33.03 -17.53
N PRO A 254 11.65 34.35 -17.78
CA PRO A 254 12.51 34.94 -18.80
C PRO A 254 14.00 34.58 -18.61
N GLU A 255 14.46 34.49 -17.37
CA GLU A 255 15.83 34.12 -17.03
C GLU A 255 16.16 32.69 -17.47
N ALA A 256 15.23 31.75 -17.26
CA ALA A 256 15.35 30.39 -17.76
C ALA A 256 15.28 30.31 -19.29
N ALA A 257 14.37 31.06 -19.91
CA ALA A 257 14.26 31.12 -21.37
C ALA A 257 15.57 31.60 -22.01
N LYS A 258 16.25 32.57 -21.37
CA LYS A 258 17.55 33.04 -21.79
C LYS A 258 18.65 31.99 -21.64
N ARG A 259 18.73 31.31 -20.48
CA ARG A 259 19.68 30.20 -20.29
C ARG A 259 19.48 29.09 -21.32
N HIS A 260 18.22 28.72 -21.59
CA HIS A 260 17.88 27.76 -22.64
C HIS A 260 18.37 28.20 -24.02
N ALA A 261 18.10 29.45 -24.41
CA ALA A 261 18.56 30.00 -25.69
C ALA A 261 20.10 30.00 -25.78
N ASP A 262 20.77 30.44 -24.72
CA ASP A 262 22.23 30.53 -24.67
C ASP A 262 22.92 29.16 -24.78
N ILE A 263 22.38 28.12 -24.14
CA ILE A 263 22.92 26.76 -24.24
C ILE A 263 22.62 26.17 -25.63
N THR A 264 21.38 26.33 -26.12
CA THR A 264 20.94 25.66 -27.35
C THR A 264 21.51 26.27 -28.64
N LYS A 265 21.92 27.55 -28.64
CA LYS A 265 22.42 28.23 -29.86
C LYS A 265 23.64 27.54 -30.49
N ASP A 266 24.48 26.91 -29.67
CA ASP A 266 25.72 26.28 -30.09
C ASP A 266 25.56 24.78 -30.39
N LEU A 267 24.38 24.20 -30.14
CA LEU A 267 24.12 22.79 -30.36
C LEU A 267 24.00 22.44 -31.84
N THR A 268 24.50 21.26 -32.21
CA THR A 268 24.31 20.72 -33.56
C THR A 268 22.94 20.05 -33.68
N THR A 269 22.58 19.57 -34.86
CA THR A 269 21.29 18.92 -35.10
C THR A 269 21.48 17.48 -35.53
N GLN A 270 20.58 16.60 -35.12
CA GLN A 270 20.56 15.18 -35.46
C GLN A 270 19.19 14.76 -35.99
N PHE A 271 19.16 13.71 -36.80
CA PHE A 271 17.93 13.12 -37.33
C PHE A 271 17.56 11.89 -36.52
N ILE A 272 16.36 11.89 -35.93
CA ILE A 272 15.80 10.78 -35.16
C ILE A 272 14.37 10.54 -35.65
N GLY A 273 14.04 9.32 -36.06
CA GLY A 273 12.68 8.96 -36.46
C GLY A 273 12.11 9.78 -37.62
N GLY A 274 12.94 10.26 -38.55
CA GLY A 274 12.53 11.09 -39.68
C GLY A 274 12.31 12.58 -39.36
N SER A 275 12.52 12.99 -38.11
CA SER A 275 12.47 14.39 -37.67
C SER A 275 13.84 14.88 -37.20
N GLN A 276 14.05 16.19 -37.25
CA GLN A 276 15.31 16.83 -36.86
C GLN A 276 15.18 17.43 -35.45
N TYR A 277 16.13 17.08 -34.58
CA TYR A 277 16.23 17.53 -33.19
C TYR A 277 17.61 18.11 -32.91
N LEU A 278 17.79 18.78 -31.77
CA LEU A 278 19.12 19.17 -31.30
C LEU A 278 19.93 17.95 -30.87
N SER A 279 21.27 18.08 -30.91
CA SER A 279 22.20 17.00 -30.60
C SER A 279 22.12 16.55 -29.13
N GLU A 280 21.78 17.47 -28.24
CA GLU A 280 21.61 17.22 -26.81
C GLU A 280 20.13 17.10 -26.43
N ARG A 281 19.89 16.48 -25.28
CA ARG A 281 18.57 16.30 -24.69
C ARG A 281 18.36 17.25 -23.52
N LEU A 282 17.09 17.46 -23.18
CA LEU A 282 16.68 18.11 -21.95
C LEU A 282 16.50 17.02 -20.89
N ASP A 283 17.52 16.84 -20.07
CA ASP A 283 17.55 15.87 -19.00
C ASP A 283 16.86 16.43 -17.77
N LEU A 284 15.88 15.70 -17.26
CA LEU A 284 15.07 16.05 -16.10
C LEU A 284 15.65 15.35 -14.88
N TYR A 285 16.08 16.10 -13.88
CA TYR A 285 16.63 15.58 -12.63
C TYR A 285 15.69 15.90 -11.47
N LEU A 286 15.52 14.93 -10.58
CA LEU A 286 14.86 15.09 -9.29
C LEU A 286 15.84 14.69 -8.19
N ASP A 287 16.25 15.64 -7.36
CA ASP A 287 17.22 15.44 -6.28
C ASP A 287 18.56 14.84 -6.74
N GLY A 288 18.96 15.15 -7.98
CA GLY A 288 20.22 14.69 -8.58
C GLY A 288 20.12 13.40 -9.39
N GLU A 289 18.99 12.68 -9.30
CA GLU A 289 18.72 11.47 -10.08
C GLU A 289 18.01 11.81 -11.38
N LEU A 290 18.48 11.21 -12.49
CA LEU A 290 17.87 11.40 -13.81
C LEU A 290 16.54 10.67 -13.85
N VAL A 291 15.44 11.42 -13.99
CA VAL A 291 14.08 10.85 -14.03
C VAL A 291 13.54 10.71 -15.45
N ASP A 292 13.93 11.60 -16.37
CA ASP A 292 13.53 11.52 -17.78
C ASP A 292 14.50 12.32 -18.67
N SER A 293 14.45 12.12 -19.99
CA SER A 293 15.29 12.80 -20.96
C SER A 293 14.51 13.09 -22.25
N LEU A 294 14.28 14.37 -22.53
CA LEU A 294 13.42 14.83 -23.63
C LEU A 294 14.21 15.32 -24.84
N LEU A 295 13.71 15.03 -26.04
CA LEU A 295 14.26 15.59 -27.28
C LEU A 295 13.88 17.07 -27.42
N ILE A 296 14.81 17.89 -27.91
CA ILE A 296 14.59 19.32 -28.11
C ILE A 296 14.37 19.62 -29.59
N SER A 297 13.24 20.26 -29.90
CA SER A 297 12.93 20.69 -31.26
C SER A 297 13.93 21.73 -31.77
N VAL A 298 14.34 21.61 -33.04
CA VAL A 298 15.20 22.60 -33.71
C VAL A 298 14.63 24.02 -33.70
N GLY A 299 13.31 24.16 -33.59
CA GLY A 299 12.64 25.47 -33.52
C GLY A 299 13.01 26.27 -32.26
N LEU A 300 13.44 25.60 -31.19
CA LEU A 300 13.82 26.26 -29.93
C LEU A 300 15.30 26.67 -29.89
N LYS A 301 16.08 26.36 -30.93
CA LYS A 301 17.52 26.61 -30.98
C LYS A 301 17.81 28.12 -30.89
N GLY A 302 18.44 28.56 -29.80
CA GLY A 302 18.81 29.97 -29.62
C GLY A 302 17.61 30.90 -29.44
N GLN A 303 16.41 30.37 -29.15
CA GLN A 303 15.21 31.18 -28.96
C GLN A 303 14.89 31.38 -27.48
N GLU A 304 14.70 32.64 -27.08
CA GLU A 304 14.25 33.02 -25.74
C GLU A 304 12.72 32.85 -25.64
N THR A 305 12.27 31.59 -25.55
CA THR A 305 10.86 31.24 -25.47
C THR A 305 10.45 30.96 -24.02
N THR A 306 9.49 31.73 -23.50
CA THR A 306 8.94 31.55 -22.13
C THR A 306 7.81 30.53 -22.05
N SER A 307 7.31 30.02 -23.18
CA SER A 307 6.21 29.06 -23.25
C SER A 307 6.50 28.02 -24.33
N PHE A 308 6.60 26.75 -23.96
CA PHE A 308 6.83 25.65 -24.90
C PHE A 308 5.89 24.48 -24.63
N THR A 309 5.77 23.59 -25.61
CA THR A 309 4.93 22.39 -25.51
C THR A 309 5.83 21.17 -25.37
N ILE A 310 5.53 20.32 -24.40
CA ILE A 310 6.11 18.98 -24.28
C ILE A 310 5.14 18.00 -24.91
N GLN A 311 5.67 17.06 -25.69
CA GLN A 311 4.93 16.02 -26.39
C GLN A 311 5.56 14.67 -26.13
N GLY A 312 4.74 13.62 -26.07
CA GLY A 312 5.23 12.26 -25.94
C GLY A 312 4.17 11.22 -26.30
N PRO A 313 4.58 9.97 -26.55
CA PRO A 313 3.66 8.90 -26.87
C PRO A 313 3.22 8.13 -25.61
N GLY A 314 2.04 7.54 -25.69
CA GLY A 314 1.63 6.36 -24.93
C GLY A 314 1.31 5.24 -25.89
N ASN A 315 1.96 4.09 -25.73
CA ASN A 315 1.81 2.95 -26.63
C ASN A 315 1.03 1.83 -25.93
N GLY A 316 0.25 1.07 -26.69
CA GLY A 316 -0.52 -0.05 -26.13
C GLY A 316 -1.02 -1.03 -27.18
N PRO A 317 -1.36 -2.27 -26.78
CA PRO A 317 -1.89 -3.27 -27.69
C PRO A 317 -3.28 -2.90 -28.24
N THR A 318 -4.01 -2.04 -27.54
CA THR A 318 -5.31 -1.49 -27.96
C THR A 318 -5.29 0.03 -27.84
N GLU A 319 -6.18 0.70 -28.57
CA GLU A 319 -6.35 2.15 -28.51
C GLU A 319 -6.63 2.64 -27.08
N GLU A 320 -7.48 1.93 -26.33
CA GLU A 320 -7.82 2.28 -24.95
C GLU A 320 -6.61 2.20 -24.01
N VAL A 321 -5.78 1.16 -24.14
CA VAL A 321 -4.56 1.02 -23.33
C VAL A 321 -3.53 2.08 -23.72
N ALA A 322 -3.36 2.36 -25.01
CA ALA A 322 -2.47 3.41 -25.49
C ALA A 322 -2.91 4.81 -25.00
N LEU A 323 -4.21 5.07 -24.97
CA LEU A 323 -4.79 6.30 -24.47
C LEU A 323 -4.51 6.48 -22.96
N ASN A 324 -4.75 5.44 -22.17
CA ASN A 324 -4.48 5.48 -20.73
C ASN A 324 -2.99 5.68 -20.46
N ASN A 325 -2.12 4.93 -21.14
CA ASN A 325 -0.67 5.10 -21.02
C ASN A 325 -0.21 6.52 -21.42
N ALA A 326 -0.82 7.13 -22.45
CA ALA A 326 -0.51 8.49 -22.85
C ALA A 326 -0.94 9.51 -21.79
N LEU A 327 -2.10 9.32 -21.18
CA LEU A 327 -2.58 10.16 -20.08
C LEU A 327 -1.70 10.02 -18.83
N ASP A 328 -1.26 8.80 -18.51
CA ASP A 328 -0.41 8.53 -17.36
C ASP A 328 0.99 9.13 -17.56
N ASN A 329 1.63 8.90 -18.71
CA ASN A 329 2.91 9.51 -19.07
C ASN A 329 2.85 11.04 -19.05
N MET A 330 1.76 11.63 -19.58
CA MET A 330 1.54 13.07 -19.56
C MET A 330 1.46 13.60 -18.14
N ARG A 331 0.63 12.98 -17.29
CA ARG A 331 0.44 13.37 -15.90
C ARG A 331 1.74 13.22 -15.11
N GLU A 332 2.48 12.14 -15.37
CA GLU A 332 3.78 11.90 -14.75
C GLU A 332 4.75 13.04 -15.08
N LEU A 333 4.95 13.34 -16.37
CA LEU A 333 5.80 14.44 -16.81
C LEU A 333 5.37 15.80 -16.23
N GLN A 334 4.07 16.08 -16.23
CA GLN A 334 3.54 17.29 -15.60
C GLN A 334 3.90 17.34 -14.11
N THR A 335 3.71 16.22 -13.40
CA THR A 335 4.10 16.11 -11.99
C THR A 335 5.59 16.36 -11.83
N VAL A 336 6.47 15.75 -12.63
CA VAL A 336 7.94 16.00 -12.60
C VAL A 336 8.26 17.48 -12.67
N LEU A 337 7.67 18.20 -13.63
CA LEU A 337 7.98 19.60 -13.87
C LEU A 337 7.44 20.50 -12.76
N ILE A 338 6.38 20.08 -12.08
CA ILE A 338 5.86 20.72 -10.87
C ILE A 338 6.76 20.39 -9.66
N THR A 339 7.40 19.22 -9.60
CA THR A 339 8.12 18.68 -8.42
C THR A 339 9.30 19.50 -7.88
N GLY A 340 9.63 20.67 -8.43
CA GLY A 340 10.56 21.59 -7.76
C GLY A 340 9.95 22.43 -6.63
N SER A 341 8.63 22.36 -6.46
CA SER A 341 7.90 22.85 -5.29
C SER A 341 6.64 22.01 -5.13
N LEU A 342 6.33 21.55 -3.92
CA LEU A 342 5.01 20.99 -3.64
C LEU A 342 3.92 22.00 -4.05
N PRO A 343 2.75 21.56 -4.55
CA PRO A 343 1.68 22.46 -5.00
C PRO A 343 1.25 23.44 -3.90
N VAL A 344 1.34 23.00 -2.65
CA VAL A 344 1.23 23.84 -1.46
C VAL A 344 2.41 23.60 -0.52
N LYS A 345 2.69 24.57 0.32
CA LYS A 345 3.70 24.41 1.37
C LYS A 345 3.18 23.48 2.47
N LEU A 346 4.03 22.52 2.85
CA LEU A 346 3.73 21.52 3.88
C LEU A 346 4.63 21.72 5.11
N ASN A 347 4.01 21.91 6.27
CA ASN A 347 4.69 21.97 7.56
C ASN A 347 4.68 20.61 8.23
N ILE A 348 5.80 20.19 8.81
CA ILE A 348 5.84 18.97 9.62
C ILE A 348 5.26 19.26 10.99
N VAL A 349 4.18 18.57 11.31
CA VAL A 349 3.55 18.59 12.63
C VAL A 349 4.23 17.57 13.54
N LYS A 350 4.49 16.36 13.03
CA LYS A 350 5.04 15.26 13.84
C LYS A 350 5.86 14.29 13.00
N THR A 351 6.89 13.69 13.61
CA THR A 351 7.69 12.62 13.01
C THR A 351 7.93 11.49 14.00
N ASP A 352 7.30 10.35 13.78
CA ASP A 352 7.47 9.13 14.58
C ASP A 352 8.40 8.15 13.85
N PHE A 353 9.12 7.34 14.63
CA PHE A 353 9.97 6.27 14.11
C PHE A 353 9.88 5.07 15.02
N VAL A 354 9.79 3.92 14.38
CA VAL A 354 9.82 2.61 15.02
C VAL A 354 10.90 1.82 14.31
N SER A 355 11.90 1.31 15.02
CA SER A 355 12.92 0.45 14.39
C SER A 355 12.32 -0.89 13.98
N GLY A 356 12.76 -1.44 12.84
CA GLY A 356 12.28 -2.74 12.34
C GLY A 356 12.45 -3.90 13.32
N THR A 357 13.58 -3.95 14.04
CA THR A 357 13.85 -4.96 15.09
C THR A 357 12.82 -4.89 16.23
N LEU A 358 12.49 -3.68 16.65
CA LEU A 358 11.49 -3.45 17.69
C LEU A 358 10.09 -3.84 17.19
N GLY A 359 9.77 -3.59 15.92
CA GLY A 359 8.54 -4.05 15.28
C GLY A 359 8.40 -5.58 15.28
N GLU A 360 9.44 -6.30 14.85
CA GLU A 360 9.46 -7.77 14.83
C GLU A 360 9.33 -8.36 16.25
N ASP A 361 10.06 -7.80 17.22
CA ASP A 361 9.94 -8.19 18.63
C ASP A 361 8.52 -7.91 19.18
N PHE A 362 7.93 -6.77 18.81
CA PHE A 362 6.55 -6.44 19.17
C PHE A 362 5.55 -7.41 18.55
N PHE A 363 5.73 -7.79 17.29
CA PHE A 363 4.88 -8.76 16.60
C PHE A 363 4.89 -10.11 17.32
N ASN A 364 6.08 -10.65 17.59
CA ASN A 364 6.27 -11.93 18.28
C ASN A 364 5.69 -11.91 19.70
N THR A 365 5.94 -10.83 20.44
CA THR A 365 5.40 -10.65 21.80
C THR A 365 3.88 -10.52 21.79
N THR A 366 3.33 -9.80 20.82
CA THR A 366 1.88 -9.59 20.67
C THR A 366 1.16 -10.90 20.35
N ILE A 367 1.67 -11.70 19.41
CA ILE A 367 1.12 -13.03 19.11
C ILE A 367 1.12 -13.91 20.37
N THR A 368 2.25 -13.94 21.09
CA THR A 368 2.36 -14.73 22.32
C THR A 368 1.34 -14.27 23.38
N ALA A 369 1.17 -12.96 23.56
CA ALA A 369 0.21 -12.39 24.48
C ALA A 369 -1.24 -12.74 24.10
N ILE A 370 -1.59 -12.70 22.81
CA ILE A 370 -2.92 -13.08 22.30
C ILE A 370 -3.20 -14.55 22.61
N ILE A 371 -2.25 -15.45 22.36
CA ILE A 371 -2.41 -16.89 22.65
C ILE A 371 -2.66 -17.12 24.15
N ILE A 372 -1.86 -16.48 25.01
CA ILE A 372 -2.03 -16.57 26.46
C ILE A 372 -3.41 -16.03 26.89
N ALA A 373 -3.85 -14.90 26.33
CA ALA A 373 -5.14 -14.30 26.63
C ALA A 373 -6.32 -15.23 26.24
N ILE A 374 -6.27 -15.83 25.05
CA ILE A 374 -7.31 -16.79 24.60
C ILE A 374 -7.35 -18.01 25.53
N LEU A 375 -6.20 -18.56 25.90
CA LEU A 375 -6.13 -19.70 26.84
C LEU A 375 -6.65 -19.32 28.23
N ALA A 376 -6.33 -18.13 28.73
CA ALA A 376 -6.81 -17.63 30.01
C ALA A 376 -8.34 -17.46 30.02
N VAL A 377 -8.91 -16.87 28.96
CA VAL A 377 -10.36 -16.78 28.77
C VAL A 377 -11.00 -18.16 28.76
N GLY A 378 -10.41 -19.10 28.01
CA GLY A 378 -10.86 -20.49 27.97
C GLY A 378 -10.87 -21.17 29.33
N ALA A 379 -9.81 -20.96 30.12
CA ALA A 379 -9.70 -21.49 31.47
C ALA A 379 -10.76 -20.90 32.40
N ILE A 380 -10.98 -19.57 32.37
CA ILE A 380 -11.99 -18.90 33.20
C ILE A 380 -13.40 -19.40 32.87
N VAL A 381 -13.74 -19.48 31.57
CA VAL A 381 -15.02 -20.01 31.11
C VAL A 381 -15.19 -21.46 31.54
N PHE A 382 -14.15 -22.29 31.42
CA PHE A 382 -14.18 -23.66 31.88
C PHE A 382 -14.39 -23.76 33.41
N VAL A 383 -13.70 -22.96 34.22
CA VAL A 383 -13.87 -22.93 35.68
C VAL A 383 -15.30 -22.54 36.06
N ARG A 384 -15.88 -21.55 35.37
CA ARG A 384 -17.22 -21.03 35.64
C ARG A 384 -18.33 -22.02 35.31
N TYR A 385 -18.25 -22.70 34.16
CA TYR A 385 -19.31 -23.60 33.66
C TYR A 385 -19.05 -25.08 33.93
N ARG A 386 -17.80 -25.47 34.22
CA ARG A 386 -17.32 -26.85 34.44
C ARG A 386 -17.72 -27.85 33.35
N LYS A 387 -18.00 -27.37 32.13
CA LYS A 387 -18.47 -28.18 31.00
C LYS A 387 -17.70 -27.80 29.73
N LEU A 388 -16.91 -28.75 29.21
CA LEU A 388 -16.19 -28.58 27.94
C LEU A 388 -17.14 -28.31 26.76
N LYS A 389 -18.38 -28.80 26.82
CA LYS A 389 -19.44 -28.55 25.83
C LYS A 389 -19.86 -27.08 25.70
N ILE A 390 -19.46 -26.22 26.64
CA ILE A 390 -19.69 -24.77 26.62
C ILE A 390 -18.38 -24.04 26.33
N ALA A 391 -17.31 -24.40 27.03
CA ALA A 391 -16.02 -23.73 26.90
C ALA A 391 -15.41 -23.87 25.49
N LEU A 392 -15.49 -25.05 24.86
CA LEU A 392 -14.92 -25.26 23.52
C LEU A 392 -15.66 -24.47 22.42
N PRO A 393 -17.00 -24.48 22.34
CA PRO A 393 -17.72 -23.62 21.39
C PRO A 393 -17.40 -22.13 21.54
N ILE A 394 -17.26 -21.62 22.77
CA ILE A 394 -16.88 -20.21 23.03
C ILE A 394 -15.51 -19.92 22.40
N LEU A 395 -14.50 -20.75 22.69
CA LEU A 395 -13.16 -20.59 22.15
C LEU A 395 -13.12 -20.70 20.62
N ILE A 396 -13.76 -21.71 20.05
CA ILE A 396 -13.77 -21.94 18.59
C ILE A 396 -14.43 -20.76 17.88
N THR A 397 -15.56 -20.27 18.40
CA THR A 397 -16.28 -19.15 17.77
C THR A 397 -15.53 -17.83 17.92
N GLY A 398 -14.84 -17.61 19.05
CA GLY A 398 -13.94 -16.47 19.23
C GLY A 398 -12.74 -16.49 18.28
N LEU A 399 -12.07 -17.64 18.13
CA LEU A 399 -10.96 -17.80 17.16
C LEU A 399 -11.44 -17.61 15.72
N SER A 400 -12.64 -18.11 15.40
CA SER A 400 -13.26 -17.90 14.09
C SER A 400 -13.50 -16.43 13.80
N GLU A 401 -13.92 -15.64 14.80
CA GLU A 401 -14.12 -14.20 14.67
C GLU A 401 -12.81 -13.47 14.35
N VAL A 402 -11.71 -13.81 15.04
CA VAL A 402 -10.37 -13.27 14.72
C VAL A 402 -10.00 -13.58 13.26
N LEU A 403 -10.15 -14.84 12.83
CA LEU A 403 -9.84 -15.23 11.45
C LEU A 403 -10.69 -14.48 10.43
N ILE A 404 -11.96 -14.21 10.72
CA ILE A 404 -12.84 -13.46 9.83
C ILE A 404 -12.41 -11.99 9.74
N ILE A 405 -12.04 -11.37 10.86
CA ILE A 405 -11.55 -9.98 10.87
C ILE A 405 -10.24 -9.88 10.08
N LEU A 406 -9.30 -10.83 10.27
CA LEU A 406 -8.06 -10.88 9.49
C LEU A 406 -8.33 -11.14 8.01
N GLY A 407 -9.27 -12.02 7.67
CA GLY A 407 -9.71 -12.26 6.29
C GLY A 407 -10.27 -11.02 5.61
N PHE A 408 -11.08 -10.25 6.33
CA PHE A 408 -11.56 -8.97 5.83
C PHE A 408 -10.42 -7.97 5.63
N ALA A 409 -9.49 -7.88 6.58
CA ALA A 409 -8.32 -7.00 6.46
C ALA A 409 -7.46 -7.35 5.23
N ALA A 410 -7.22 -8.64 4.98
CA ALA A 410 -6.52 -9.12 3.79
C ALA A 410 -7.27 -8.78 2.49
N LEU A 411 -8.60 -8.98 2.46
CA LEU A 411 -9.43 -8.71 1.29
C LEU A 411 -9.38 -7.23 0.86
N VAL A 412 -9.42 -6.32 1.84
CA VAL A 412 -9.43 -4.87 1.60
C VAL A 412 -8.02 -4.28 1.56
N LYS A 413 -6.96 -5.11 1.71
CA LYS A 413 -5.55 -4.69 1.80
C LYS A 413 -5.33 -3.63 2.89
N TRP A 414 -6.00 -3.79 4.02
CA TRP A 414 -5.88 -2.87 5.16
C TRP A 414 -4.59 -3.15 5.94
N ASN A 415 -3.84 -2.10 6.28
CA ASN A 415 -2.63 -2.22 7.10
C ASN A 415 -3.00 -2.43 8.57
N LEU A 416 -2.67 -3.60 9.11
CA LEU A 416 -2.87 -3.96 10.50
C LEU A 416 -1.79 -3.32 11.37
N ASP A 417 -2.11 -2.17 11.96
CA ASP A 417 -1.29 -1.51 12.97
C ASP A 417 -1.64 -1.99 14.39
N LEU A 418 -0.91 -1.49 15.40
CA LEU A 418 -1.12 -1.88 16.79
C LEU A 418 -2.52 -1.49 17.29
N ALA A 419 -3.04 -0.35 16.81
CA ALA A 419 -4.38 0.12 17.13
C ALA A 419 -5.45 -0.84 16.57
N ALA A 420 -5.30 -1.33 15.33
CA ALA A 420 -6.15 -2.35 14.75
C ALA A 420 -6.13 -3.65 15.58
N LEU A 421 -4.96 -4.13 15.99
CA LEU A 421 -4.84 -5.32 16.84
C LEU A 421 -5.56 -5.17 18.19
N ALA A 422 -5.46 -4.00 18.83
CA ALA A 422 -6.23 -3.70 20.03
C ALA A 422 -7.75 -3.73 19.76
N GLY A 423 -8.18 -3.30 18.57
CA GLY A 423 -9.58 -3.37 18.13
C GLY A 423 -10.06 -4.81 17.94
N ILE A 424 -9.22 -5.69 17.39
CA ILE A 424 -9.51 -7.14 17.30
C ILE A 424 -9.72 -7.71 18.71
N LEU A 425 -8.82 -7.41 19.64
CA LEU A 425 -8.92 -7.85 21.04
C LEU A 425 -10.21 -7.37 21.70
N ALA A 426 -10.57 -6.09 21.49
CA ALA A 426 -11.82 -5.54 21.99
C ALA A 426 -13.05 -6.27 21.40
N ALA A 427 -13.07 -6.50 20.08
CA ALA A 427 -14.14 -7.21 19.41
C ALA A 427 -14.30 -8.65 19.95
N VAL A 428 -13.21 -9.40 20.08
CA VAL A 428 -13.21 -10.76 20.65
C VAL A 428 -13.70 -10.76 22.10
N GLY A 429 -13.25 -9.79 22.91
CA GLY A 429 -13.68 -9.66 24.30
C GLY A 429 -15.19 -9.47 24.43
N THR A 430 -15.77 -8.55 23.66
CA THR A 430 -17.23 -8.36 23.59
C THR A 430 -17.96 -9.58 23.03
N GLY A 431 -17.29 -10.37 22.19
CA GLY A 431 -17.83 -11.61 21.66
C GLY A 431 -17.93 -12.72 22.68
N VAL A 432 -16.89 -12.95 23.45
CA VAL A 432 -16.92 -13.88 24.58
C VAL A 432 -17.98 -13.47 25.60
N ASP A 433 -18.10 -12.17 25.90
CA ASP A 433 -19.16 -11.64 26.78
C ASP A 433 -20.57 -11.96 26.22
N SER A 434 -20.81 -11.66 24.95
CA SER A 434 -22.08 -12.00 24.28
C SER A 434 -22.40 -13.49 24.31
N GLN A 435 -21.38 -14.34 24.14
CA GLN A 435 -21.53 -15.79 24.19
C GLN A 435 -21.84 -16.29 25.62
N ILE A 436 -21.25 -15.65 26.64
CA ILE A 436 -21.58 -15.89 28.05
C ILE A 436 -23.04 -15.49 28.33
N VAL A 437 -23.49 -14.32 27.86
CA VAL A 437 -24.89 -13.87 27.99
C VAL A 437 -25.86 -14.87 27.34
N ILE A 438 -25.58 -15.34 26.12
CA ILE A 438 -26.39 -16.38 25.47
C ILE A 438 -26.45 -17.64 26.32
N THR A 439 -25.30 -18.07 26.84
CA THR A 439 -25.17 -19.30 27.64
C THR A 439 -25.93 -19.19 28.95
N ASP A 440 -25.80 -18.07 29.66
CA ASP A 440 -26.45 -17.83 30.95
C ASP A 440 -27.96 -17.70 30.80
N GLU A 441 -28.45 -16.98 29.80
CA GLU A 441 -29.89 -16.85 29.54
C GLU A 441 -30.52 -18.20 29.14
N VAL A 442 -29.78 -19.02 28.41
CA VAL A 442 -30.19 -20.38 28.05
C VAL A 442 -30.24 -21.32 29.26
N LEU A 443 -29.21 -21.29 30.12
CA LEU A 443 -29.08 -22.19 31.26
C LEU A 443 -29.96 -21.79 32.45
N HIS A 444 -30.03 -20.50 32.75
CA HIS A 444 -30.60 -19.94 33.98
C HIS A 444 -31.79 -19.01 33.75
N GLY A 445 -32.20 -18.76 32.50
CA GLY A 445 -33.39 -17.99 32.17
C GLY A 445 -34.59 -18.50 32.98
N ILE A 446 -35.26 -17.56 33.66
CA ILE A 446 -36.24 -17.70 34.75
C ILE A 446 -36.99 -19.05 34.75
N LYS A 447 -37.11 -19.65 35.95
CA LYS A 447 -37.73 -20.95 36.32
C LYS A 447 -39.18 -21.20 35.85
N THR A 448 -39.74 -20.40 34.94
CA THR A 448 -41.11 -20.49 34.45
C THR A 448 -41.13 -20.59 32.92
N LEU A 449 -41.61 -21.71 32.37
CA LEU A 449 -42.24 -21.95 31.05
C LEU A 449 -41.65 -21.29 29.77
N SER A 450 -40.51 -20.61 29.80
CA SER A 450 -39.97 -19.90 28.64
C SER A 450 -39.35 -20.86 27.64
N THR A 451 -39.69 -20.73 26.36
CA THR A 451 -39.12 -21.58 25.29
C THR A 451 -37.66 -21.19 25.02
N TRP A 452 -36.83 -22.13 24.55
CA TRP A 452 -35.44 -21.87 24.12
C TRP A 452 -35.31 -20.62 23.23
N LYS A 453 -36.24 -20.48 22.27
CA LYS A 453 -36.31 -19.35 21.35
C LYS A 453 -36.46 -18.00 22.07
N GLU A 454 -37.25 -17.94 23.13
CA GLU A 454 -37.46 -16.72 23.92
C GLU A 454 -36.21 -16.35 24.72
N ARG A 455 -35.54 -17.34 25.32
CA ARG A 455 -34.26 -17.14 26.03
C ARG A 455 -33.21 -16.56 25.08
N VAL A 456 -33.02 -17.19 23.93
CA VAL A 456 -32.10 -16.67 22.90
C VAL A 456 -32.52 -15.26 22.46
N SER A 457 -33.80 -15.00 22.25
CA SER A 457 -34.28 -13.66 21.86
C SER A 457 -33.95 -12.59 22.90
N ARG A 458 -34.05 -12.89 24.20
CA ARG A 458 -33.66 -11.95 25.27
C ARG A 458 -32.17 -11.70 25.29
N ALA A 459 -31.36 -12.75 25.14
CA ALA A 459 -29.91 -12.60 25.01
C ALA A 459 -29.55 -11.69 23.82
N PHE A 460 -30.17 -11.89 22.66
CA PHE A 460 -29.93 -11.04 21.49
C PHE A 460 -30.39 -9.59 21.72
N PHE A 461 -31.47 -9.35 22.46
CA PHE A 461 -31.86 -7.98 22.82
C PHE A 461 -30.78 -7.25 23.63
N ILE A 462 -30.19 -7.93 24.63
CA ILE A 462 -29.06 -7.40 25.42
C ILE A 462 -27.84 -7.15 24.52
N ILE A 463 -27.52 -8.12 23.66
CA ILE A 463 -26.39 -8.04 22.73
C ILE A 463 -26.55 -6.88 21.74
N PHE A 464 -27.73 -6.68 21.16
CA PHE A 464 -27.98 -5.56 20.26
C PHE A 464 -27.88 -4.20 20.97
N GLY A 465 -28.31 -4.13 22.23
CA GLY A 465 -28.10 -2.95 23.07
C GLY A 465 -26.60 -2.64 23.25
N SER A 466 -25.81 -3.63 23.68
CA SER A 466 -24.36 -3.46 23.86
C SER A 466 -23.61 -3.20 22.54
N TYR A 467 -24.04 -3.79 21.44
CA TYR A 467 -23.49 -3.52 20.12
C TYR A 467 -23.68 -2.05 19.74
N SER A 468 -24.88 -1.53 19.96
CA SER A 468 -25.22 -0.16 19.59
C SER A 468 -24.40 0.86 20.38
N THR A 469 -24.12 0.58 21.67
CA THR A 469 -23.26 1.46 22.49
C THR A 469 -21.80 1.43 22.03
N VAL A 470 -21.26 0.26 21.68
CA VAL A 470 -19.89 0.16 21.15
C VAL A 470 -19.77 0.90 19.82
N VAL A 471 -20.70 0.71 18.89
CA VAL A 471 -20.68 1.44 17.61
C VAL A 471 -20.78 2.95 17.83
N ALA A 472 -21.71 3.39 18.69
CA ALA A 472 -21.85 4.81 19.02
C ALA A 472 -20.57 5.40 19.65
N ALA A 473 -19.85 4.64 20.47
CA ALA A 473 -18.60 5.08 21.08
C ALA A 473 -17.42 5.15 20.08
N MET A 474 -17.42 4.28 19.06
CA MET A 474 -16.35 4.23 18.06
C MET A 474 -16.53 5.25 16.93
N LEU A 475 -17.75 5.73 16.67
CA LEU A 475 -18.02 6.70 15.59
C LEU A 475 -17.20 8.00 15.72
N PRO A 476 -17.12 8.68 16.88
CA PRO A 476 -16.27 9.86 17.02
C PRO A 476 -14.79 9.53 16.83
N LEU A 477 -14.37 8.35 17.30
CA LEU A 477 -12.97 7.92 17.26
C LEU A 477 -12.48 7.63 15.83
N TRP A 478 -13.39 7.25 14.93
CA TRP A 478 -13.10 7.08 13.50
C TRP A 478 -12.52 8.37 12.90
N PHE A 479 -13.05 9.53 13.29
CA PHE A 479 -12.68 10.84 12.77
C PHE A 479 -11.65 11.58 13.65
N MET A 480 -11.24 11.01 14.78
CA MET A 480 -10.37 11.66 15.77
C MET A 480 -8.90 11.26 15.63
N GLY A 481 -8.00 12.15 16.08
CA GLY A 481 -6.59 11.82 16.34
C GLY A 481 -5.72 11.71 15.09
N ALA A 482 -6.00 12.51 14.05
CA ALA A 482 -5.25 12.54 12.79
C ALA A 482 -5.04 11.13 12.20
N GLY A 483 -6.07 10.28 12.28
CA GLY A 483 -6.05 8.92 11.74
C GLY A 483 -5.37 7.85 12.60
N LEU A 484 -4.71 8.21 13.70
CA LEU A 484 -3.99 7.25 14.58
C LEU A 484 -4.92 6.25 15.28
N LEU A 485 -6.15 6.66 15.62
CA LEU A 485 -7.14 5.80 16.28
C LEU A 485 -8.17 5.20 15.32
N LYS A 486 -8.08 5.56 14.03
CA LYS A 486 -9.03 5.15 13.00
C LYS A 486 -9.00 3.63 12.79
N GLY A 487 -7.82 3.02 12.83
CA GLY A 487 -7.65 1.56 12.76
C GLY A 487 -8.38 0.84 13.89
N PHE A 488 -8.20 1.29 15.13
CA PHE A 488 -8.91 0.74 16.29
C PHE A 488 -10.44 0.85 16.16
N ALA A 489 -10.94 2.03 15.77
CA ALA A 489 -12.38 2.28 15.64
C ALA A 489 -13.03 1.40 14.57
N ILE A 490 -12.46 1.38 13.36
CA ILE A 490 -12.99 0.63 12.23
C ILE A 490 -12.98 -0.87 12.52
N VAL A 491 -11.85 -1.39 13.01
CA VAL A 491 -11.72 -2.82 13.29
C VAL A 491 -12.63 -3.26 14.43
N THR A 492 -12.82 -2.42 15.45
CA THR A 492 -13.78 -2.71 16.53
C THR A 492 -15.22 -2.75 16.01
N ILE A 493 -15.65 -1.74 15.25
CA ILE A 493 -17.01 -1.70 14.67
C ILE A 493 -17.24 -2.92 13.79
N LEU A 494 -16.28 -3.22 12.90
CA LEU A 494 -16.35 -4.36 11.99
C LEU A 494 -16.41 -5.68 12.76
N GLY A 495 -15.52 -5.88 13.73
CA GLY A 495 -15.44 -7.08 14.53
C GLY A 495 -16.74 -7.35 15.31
N VAL A 496 -17.26 -6.35 16.03
CA VAL A 496 -18.52 -6.53 16.77
C VAL A 496 -19.70 -6.74 15.80
N SER A 497 -19.70 -6.09 14.63
CA SER A 497 -20.73 -6.31 13.59
C SER A 497 -20.72 -7.75 13.07
N ILE A 498 -19.55 -8.23 12.63
CA ILE A 498 -19.35 -9.63 12.22
C ILE A 498 -19.81 -10.56 13.34
N GLY A 499 -19.46 -10.22 14.56
CA GLY A 499 -19.91 -10.91 15.73
C GLY A 499 -21.42 -11.08 15.78
N VAL A 500 -22.14 -9.97 15.93
CA VAL A 500 -23.60 -9.94 16.14
C VAL A 500 -24.37 -10.60 15.01
N PHE A 501 -23.93 -10.39 13.76
CA PHE A 501 -24.68 -10.87 12.59
C PHE A 501 -24.29 -12.28 12.14
N ILE A 502 -23.07 -12.75 12.45
CA ILE A 502 -22.55 -14.02 11.94
C ILE A 502 -22.24 -15.00 13.08
N THR A 503 -21.28 -14.65 13.94
CA THR A 503 -20.72 -15.64 14.88
C THR A 503 -21.65 -15.93 16.07
N ARG A 504 -22.34 -14.93 16.64
CA ARG A 504 -23.28 -15.14 17.77
C ARG A 504 -24.51 -15.96 17.35
N PRO A 505 -25.16 -15.73 16.18
CA PRO A 505 -26.25 -16.57 15.71
C PRO A 505 -25.85 -18.03 15.48
N ALA A 506 -24.64 -18.26 14.97
CA ALA A 506 -24.07 -19.60 14.83
C ALA A 506 -23.82 -20.24 16.20
N TYR A 507 -23.19 -19.50 17.13
CA TYR A 507 -22.96 -19.96 18.51
C TYR A 507 -24.25 -20.36 19.22
N ALA A 508 -25.31 -19.54 19.14
CA ALA A 508 -26.60 -19.84 19.75
C ALA A 508 -27.20 -21.16 19.24
N LYS A 509 -27.01 -21.48 17.95
CA LYS A 509 -27.46 -22.76 17.37
C LYS A 509 -26.56 -23.93 17.79
N ILE A 510 -25.24 -23.73 17.86
CA ILE A 510 -24.31 -24.75 18.35
C ILE A 510 -24.67 -25.16 19.79
N ILE A 511 -24.85 -24.17 20.67
CA ILE A 511 -25.22 -24.41 22.08
C ILE A 511 -26.61 -25.04 22.22
N GLU A 512 -27.57 -24.69 21.34
CA GLU A 512 -28.88 -25.34 21.29
C GLU A 512 -28.77 -26.85 21.11
N VAL A 513 -27.99 -27.31 20.14
CA VAL A 513 -27.85 -28.74 19.85
C VAL A 513 -27.00 -29.46 20.90
N LEU A 514 -26.01 -28.76 21.48
CA LEU A 514 -25.13 -29.35 22.49
C LEU A 514 -25.78 -29.51 23.86
N LEU A 515 -26.66 -28.58 24.25
CA LEU A 515 -27.32 -28.55 25.56
C LEU A 515 -28.72 -29.16 25.60
N LYS A 516 -29.44 -29.22 24.47
CA LYS A 516 -30.60 -30.13 24.31
C LYS A 516 -30.11 -31.57 24.23
#